data_AF-A0A2E8H651-F1
#
_entry.id   AF-A0A2E8H651-F1
#
_cell.length_a   1.000
_cell.length_b   1.000
_cell.length_c   1.000
_cell.angle_alpha   90.00
_cell.angle_beta   90.00
_cell.angle_gamma   90.00
#
_symmetry.space_group_name_H-M   'P 1'
#
loop_
_entity.id
_entity.type
_entity.pdbx_description
1 polymer ?
#
loop_
_entity_poly.entity_id
_entity_poly.type
_entity_poly.pdbx_seq_one_letter_code
_entity_poly.pdbx_strand_id
1 'polypeptide(L)'
;MGGLDRLLAVRDMSVSVETWNSRSYVWAPGPTRYYRRGTGFREDLQRGISQGTDGRLNWRIRYGVLRPPPDLRQQAERWDFLSRFRGDGIVVDYVGTRLIRRERREVIRVLDVKYGDEYLAWFDPDSGLLVGQGEGRRHVSYLEYQKVAGVLVPRLIGSEAGIPRERWTVSIDQGLSADLFAVPPERSWEPEHMSRIVNEHVARVSEPVRVRWKAFYQAPQPMAPDTPNAILATAETTDLVEAYTRRKLESAGVLAREGPWHLEAYIDRYYQTIPPPSPPWRQVEIVVILWKEGDTQARWSDRFVRRWPVTRRPAVDDVMADAWTSEILTRLARGWPQALKLQSGADSSRSSSSSSR
;
A
#
# COMPACT_ATOMS: atom_id res chain seq x y z
N MET A 1 40.21 -14.57 -3.65
CA MET A 1 39.61 -15.17 -2.44
C MET A 1 39.06 -14.14 -1.42
N GLY A 2 39.47 -12.87 -1.37
CA GLY A 2 38.95 -11.91 -0.38
C GLY A 2 37.52 -11.35 -0.59
N GLY A 3 36.68 -11.96 -1.43
CA GLY A 3 35.29 -11.51 -1.64
C GLY A 3 34.34 -11.97 -0.54
N LEU A 4 34.60 -13.14 0.04
CA LEU A 4 33.78 -13.77 1.07
C LEU A 4 33.92 -13.05 2.42
N ASP A 5 35.16 -12.72 2.81
CA ASP A 5 35.47 -11.93 4.01
C ASP A 5 34.92 -10.51 3.90
N ARG A 6 34.92 -9.94 2.69
CA ARG A 6 34.29 -8.63 2.43
C ARG A 6 32.78 -8.71 2.53
N LEU A 7 32.14 -9.82 2.11
CA LEU A 7 30.70 -10.00 2.34
C LEU A 7 30.37 -10.05 3.84
N LEU A 8 31.22 -10.69 4.65
CA LEU A 8 31.07 -10.70 6.12
C LEU A 8 31.19 -9.30 6.75
N ALA A 9 31.90 -8.39 6.09
CA ALA A 9 32.10 -7.02 6.58
C ALA A 9 30.96 -6.06 6.20
N VAL A 10 30.05 -6.45 5.31
CA VAL A 10 28.91 -5.63 4.87
C VAL A 10 28.01 -5.35 6.06
N ARG A 11 27.80 -4.07 6.36
CA ARG A 11 27.00 -3.60 7.50
C ARG A 11 25.56 -3.29 7.10
N ASP A 12 25.39 -2.77 5.90
CA ASP A 12 24.10 -2.44 5.34
C ASP A 12 24.09 -2.57 3.81
N MET A 13 22.88 -2.72 3.27
CA MET A 13 22.67 -2.86 1.83
C MET A 13 21.32 -2.27 1.42
N SER A 14 21.32 -1.59 0.29
CA SER A 14 20.08 -1.24 -0.42
C SER A 14 20.08 -1.82 -1.84
N VAL A 15 18.90 -2.20 -2.30
CA VAL A 15 18.69 -2.77 -3.63
C VAL A 15 17.50 -2.07 -4.26
N SER A 16 17.71 -1.49 -5.43
CA SER A 16 16.62 -1.00 -6.30
C SER A 16 16.40 -1.98 -7.44
N VAL A 17 15.14 -2.32 -7.71
CA VAL A 17 14.78 -3.33 -8.70
C VAL A 17 14.17 -2.68 -9.93
N GLU A 18 14.69 -3.00 -11.11
CA GLU A 18 14.00 -2.80 -12.38
C GLU A 18 13.34 -4.11 -12.82
N THR A 19 12.15 -4.02 -13.40
CA THR A 19 11.41 -5.21 -13.87
C THR A 19 11.37 -5.23 -15.40
N TRP A 20 11.57 -6.42 -15.97
CA TRP A 20 11.50 -6.62 -17.42
C TRP A 20 10.04 -6.52 -17.89
N ASN A 21 9.75 -5.56 -18.77
CA ASN A 21 8.44 -5.44 -19.38
C ASN A 21 8.44 -6.15 -20.75
N SER A 22 7.92 -7.37 -20.78
CA SER A 22 7.87 -8.20 -22.00
C SER A 22 7.02 -7.62 -23.14
N ARG A 23 6.09 -6.70 -22.85
CA ARG A 23 5.25 -6.09 -23.89
C ARG A 23 5.98 -5.00 -24.67
N SER A 24 6.85 -4.25 -23.99
CA SER A 24 7.59 -3.13 -24.58
C SER A 24 9.08 -3.39 -24.70
N TYR A 25 9.56 -4.60 -24.34
CA TYR A 25 10.95 -5.02 -24.43
C TYR A 25 11.95 -4.03 -23.78
N VAL A 26 11.52 -3.38 -22.69
CA VAL A 26 12.35 -2.43 -21.95
C VAL A 26 12.33 -2.72 -20.47
N TRP A 27 13.41 -2.35 -19.80
CA TRP A 27 13.46 -2.28 -18.35
C TRP A 27 12.63 -1.11 -17.88
N ALA A 28 11.67 -1.39 -17.01
CA ALA A 28 10.91 -0.35 -16.34
C ALA A 28 11.43 -0.23 -14.90
N PRO A 29 11.62 1.00 -14.39
CA PRO A 29 11.86 1.20 -12.97
C PRO A 29 10.80 0.46 -12.16
N GLY A 30 11.23 -0.51 -11.36
CA GLY A 30 10.36 -1.14 -10.39
C GLY A 30 10.23 -0.21 -9.20
N PRO A 31 9.05 -0.08 -8.59
CA PRO A 31 8.91 0.65 -7.34
C PRO A 31 9.50 -0.15 -6.16
N THR A 32 10.01 -1.36 -6.43
CA THR A 32 10.52 -2.24 -5.40
C THR A 32 11.91 -1.83 -4.95
N ARG A 33 12.05 -1.58 -3.65
CA ARG A 33 13.33 -1.30 -3.00
C ARG A 33 13.45 -2.14 -1.74
N TYR A 34 14.64 -2.68 -1.52
CA TYR A 34 14.98 -3.42 -0.31
C TYR A 34 16.06 -2.67 0.45
N TYR A 35 15.98 -2.69 1.78
CA TYR A 35 16.94 -2.11 2.70
C TYR A 35 17.22 -3.12 3.81
N ARG A 36 18.48 -3.25 4.20
CA ARG A 36 18.95 -4.21 5.20
C ARG A 36 20.05 -3.59 6.06
N ARG A 37 20.01 -3.85 7.37
CA ARG A 37 21.07 -3.46 8.32
C ARG A 37 20.94 -4.26 9.61
N GLY A 38 21.93 -5.10 9.93
CA GLY A 38 21.88 -5.93 11.14
C GLY A 38 20.61 -6.79 11.16
N THR A 39 19.77 -6.65 12.19
CA THR A 39 18.45 -7.30 12.30
C THR A 39 17.30 -6.50 11.67
N GLY A 40 17.61 -5.38 11.00
CA GLY A 40 16.66 -4.52 10.34
C GLY A 40 16.46 -4.91 8.87
N PHE A 41 15.20 -4.99 8.45
CA PHE A 41 14.79 -5.18 7.06
C PHE A 41 13.65 -4.26 6.71
N ARG A 42 13.67 -3.69 5.51
CA ARG A 42 12.53 -2.96 4.95
C ARG A 42 12.43 -3.23 3.46
N GLU A 43 11.21 -3.37 2.99
CA GLU A 43 10.90 -3.37 1.58
C GLU A 43 9.77 -2.40 1.26
N ASP A 44 10.01 -1.56 0.27
CA ASP A 44 8.98 -0.77 -0.39
C ASP A 44 8.60 -1.56 -1.65
N LEU A 45 7.34 -1.93 -1.79
CA LEU A 45 6.82 -2.79 -2.86
C LEU A 45 5.91 -2.00 -3.81
N GLN A 46 5.51 -2.63 -4.91
CA GLN A 46 4.47 -2.06 -5.77
C GLN A 46 3.16 -1.83 -5.00
N ARG A 47 2.32 -0.91 -5.52
CA ARG A 47 0.98 -0.63 -5.01
C ARG A 47 0.97 -0.04 -3.59
N GLY A 48 1.95 0.83 -3.30
CA GLY A 48 2.00 1.63 -2.08
C GLY A 48 2.13 0.79 -0.79
N ILE A 49 2.72 -0.40 -0.89
CA ILE A 49 3.00 -1.24 0.27
C ILE A 49 4.43 -0.96 0.71
N SER A 50 4.62 -0.67 1.98
CA SER A 50 5.92 -0.66 2.65
C SER A 50 5.83 -1.58 3.85
N GLN A 51 6.82 -2.42 4.08
CA GLN A 51 6.86 -3.27 5.26
C GLN A 51 8.29 -3.45 5.74
N GLY A 52 8.46 -3.77 7.01
CA GLY A 52 9.77 -3.92 7.59
C GLY A 52 9.76 -4.45 9.00
N THR A 53 10.94 -4.57 9.56
CA THR A 53 11.21 -4.97 10.93
C THR A 53 12.48 -4.29 11.40
N ASP A 54 12.51 -3.88 12.65
CA ASP A 54 13.72 -3.42 13.34
C ASP A 54 14.45 -4.57 14.07
N GLY A 55 13.94 -5.81 13.94
CA GLY A 55 14.41 -7.00 14.64
C GLY A 55 13.59 -7.34 15.89
N ARG A 56 12.75 -6.41 16.37
CA ARG A 56 11.82 -6.64 17.50
C ARG A 56 10.38 -6.63 17.05
N LEU A 57 10.01 -5.69 16.19
CA LEU A 57 8.63 -5.48 15.74
C LEU A 57 8.57 -5.47 14.22
N ASN A 58 7.78 -6.39 13.67
CA ASN A 58 7.40 -6.35 12.25
C ASN A 58 6.30 -5.30 12.06
N TRP A 59 6.30 -4.62 10.91
CA TRP A 59 5.28 -3.65 10.53
C TRP A 59 4.98 -3.73 9.04
N ARG A 60 3.75 -3.37 8.68
CA ARG A 60 3.30 -3.27 7.30
C ARG A 60 2.36 -2.09 7.16
N ILE A 61 2.64 -1.26 6.18
CA ILE A 61 1.82 -0.13 5.77
C ILE A 61 1.39 -0.38 4.32
N ARG A 62 0.11 -0.19 4.04
CA ARG A 62 -0.41 -0.16 2.66
C ARG A 62 -1.19 1.14 2.49
N TYR A 63 -0.71 2.01 1.62
CA TYR A 63 -1.23 3.37 1.40
C TYR A 63 -1.35 4.19 2.69
N GLY A 64 -0.34 4.16 3.57
CA GLY A 64 -0.35 4.95 4.82
C GLY A 64 -1.17 4.34 5.97
N VAL A 65 -1.85 3.21 5.75
CA VAL A 65 -2.62 2.50 6.80
C VAL A 65 -1.82 1.31 7.32
N LEU A 66 -1.66 1.22 8.64
CA LEU A 66 -1.06 0.07 9.31
C LEU A 66 -1.91 -1.19 9.10
N ARG A 67 -1.25 -2.31 8.78
CA ARG A 67 -1.87 -3.62 8.55
C ARG A 67 -1.12 -4.68 9.33
N PRO A 68 -1.75 -5.84 9.60
CA PRO A 68 -1.05 -6.98 10.18
C PRO A 68 0.21 -7.31 9.38
N PRO A 69 1.39 -7.27 10.03
CA PRO A 69 2.65 -7.51 9.34
C PRO A 69 2.87 -9.01 9.11
N PRO A 70 3.49 -9.40 7.99
CA PRO A 70 4.07 -10.73 7.87
C PRO A 70 5.26 -10.87 8.84
N ASP A 71 5.67 -12.12 9.12
CA ASP A 71 6.96 -12.34 9.77
C ASP A 71 8.08 -12.03 8.77
N LEU A 72 8.90 -11.02 9.09
CA LEU A 72 10.00 -10.57 8.25
C LEU A 72 11.38 -10.90 8.84
N ARG A 73 11.42 -11.67 9.93
CA ARG A 73 12.68 -12.00 10.63
C ARG A 73 13.64 -12.76 9.74
N GLN A 74 13.15 -13.71 8.94
CA GLN A 74 14.01 -14.44 8.01
C GLN A 74 14.66 -13.50 6.98
N GLN A 75 13.93 -12.54 6.43
CA GLN A 75 14.46 -11.58 5.46
C GLN A 75 15.49 -10.64 6.10
N ALA A 76 15.33 -10.35 7.39
CA ALA A 76 16.27 -9.56 8.17
C ALA A 76 17.52 -10.32 8.59
N GLU A 77 17.44 -11.61 8.89
CA GLU A 77 18.58 -12.43 9.28
C GLU A 77 19.33 -13.03 8.07
N ARG A 78 18.61 -13.33 6.98
CA ARG A 78 19.10 -14.06 5.80
C ARG A 78 19.27 -13.15 4.58
N TRP A 79 19.93 -12.03 4.82
CA TRP A 79 19.86 -10.85 3.97
C TRP A 79 21.08 -10.68 3.06
N ASP A 80 22.26 -11.08 3.53
CA ASP A 80 23.44 -11.23 2.69
C ASP A 80 23.44 -12.59 1.99
N PHE A 81 24.10 -12.66 0.84
CA PHE A 81 24.09 -13.85 -0.01
C PHE A 81 24.53 -15.14 0.73
N LEU A 82 25.48 -15.05 1.67
CA LEU A 82 26.03 -16.23 2.34
C LEU A 82 25.23 -16.62 3.58
N SER A 83 24.59 -15.69 4.28
CA SER A 83 23.76 -15.98 5.46
C SER A 83 22.68 -17.04 5.22
N ARG A 84 22.30 -17.27 3.95
CA ARG A 84 21.39 -18.33 3.52
C ARG A 84 22.03 -19.71 3.45
N PHE A 85 23.35 -19.77 3.30
CA PHE A 85 24.13 -21.00 3.18
C PHE A 85 25.00 -21.29 4.41
N ARG A 86 25.07 -20.36 5.36
CA ARG A 86 25.83 -20.46 6.60
C ARG A 86 25.13 -19.74 7.73
N GLY A 87 25.28 -20.25 8.95
CA GLY A 87 24.72 -19.65 10.15
C GLY A 87 23.86 -20.64 10.92
N ASP A 88 23.41 -20.21 12.09
CA ASP A 88 22.65 -21.08 13.01
C ASP A 88 21.38 -21.61 12.34
N GLY A 89 21.18 -22.93 12.40
CA GLY A 89 20.03 -23.60 11.80
C GLY A 89 20.15 -23.91 10.31
N ILE A 90 21.28 -23.64 9.65
CA ILE A 90 21.51 -24.05 8.26
C ILE A 90 22.27 -25.38 8.20
N VAL A 91 21.66 -26.39 7.57
CA VAL A 91 22.29 -27.67 7.23
C VAL A 91 22.46 -27.74 5.73
N VAL A 92 23.66 -28.13 5.27
CA VAL A 92 23.98 -28.25 3.85
C VAL A 92 24.43 -29.66 3.51
N ASP A 93 23.83 -30.24 2.47
CA ASP A 93 24.23 -31.53 1.93
C ASP A 93 24.67 -31.36 0.48
N TYR A 94 25.86 -31.86 0.16
CA TYR A 94 26.27 -31.95 -1.23
C TYR A 94 25.52 -33.10 -1.92
N VAL A 95 24.72 -32.76 -2.93
CA VAL A 95 23.86 -33.71 -3.65
C VAL A 95 24.61 -34.35 -4.82
N GLY A 96 25.61 -33.66 -5.36
CA GLY A 96 26.36 -34.10 -6.53
C GLY A 96 26.34 -33.09 -7.67
N THR A 97 26.96 -33.45 -8.77
CA THR A 97 26.91 -32.70 -10.02
C THR A 97 25.65 -33.06 -10.83
N ARG A 98 24.97 -32.07 -11.42
CA ARG A 98 23.87 -32.29 -12.38
C ARG A 98 24.04 -31.46 -13.65
N LEU A 99 23.45 -31.93 -14.75
CA LEU A 99 23.29 -31.15 -15.97
C LEU A 99 21.99 -30.34 -15.88
N ILE A 100 22.12 -29.01 -15.84
CA ILE A 100 21.00 -28.07 -15.82
C ILE A 100 21.17 -27.15 -17.02
N ARG A 101 20.19 -27.14 -17.94
CA ARG A 101 20.28 -26.41 -19.22
C ARG A 101 21.55 -26.72 -20.03
N ARG A 102 21.97 -27.99 -20.06
CA ARG A 102 23.20 -28.46 -20.74
C ARG A 102 24.51 -27.95 -20.14
N GLU A 103 24.45 -27.30 -18.99
CA GLU A 103 25.63 -26.87 -18.24
C GLU A 103 25.79 -27.72 -16.99
N ARG A 104 27.04 -28.07 -16.68
CA ARG A 104 27.38 -28.82 -15.48
C ARG A 104 27.25 -27.89 -14.26
N ARG A 105 26.53 -28.33 -13.23
CA ARG A 105 26.28 -27.58 -11.98
C ARG A 105 26.56 -28.43 -10.76
N GLU A 106 27.19 -27.84 -9.76
CA GLU A 106 27.32 -28.43 -8.42
C GLU A 106 26.05 -28.14 -7.64
N VAL A 107 25.41 -29.18 -7.10
CA VAL A 107 24.11 -29.06 -6.44
C VAL A 107 24.26 -29.28 -4.94
N ILE A 108 23.81 -28.29 -4.18
CA ILE A 108 23.78 -28.32 -2.72
C ILE A 108 22.31 -28.26 -2.29
N ARG A 109 21.90 -29.17 -1.42
CA ARG A 109 20.63 -29.06 -0.70
C ARG A 109 20.87 -28.25 0.55
N VAL A 110 20.00 -27.27 0.78
CA VAL A 110 20.06 -26.37 1.93
C VAL A 110 18.77 -26.55 2.72
N LEU A 111 18.91 -26.87 4.00
CA LEU A 111 17.83 -26.98 4.97
C LEU A 111 18.00 -25.89 6.03
N ASP A 112 17.09 -24.92 6.05
CA ASP A 112 17.00 -23.89 7.09
C ASP A 112 16.04 -24.38 8.18
N VAL A 113 16.59 -25.14 9.13
CA VAL A 113 15.86 -25.75 10.26
C VAL A 113 15.19 -24.70 11.13
N LYS A 114 15.75 -23.48 11.20
CA LYS A 114 15.20 -22.39 12.02
C LYS A 114 13.86 -21.91 11.49
N TYR A 115 13.69 -21.87 10.16
CA TYR A 115 12.48 -21.38 9.51
C TYR A 115 11.64 -22.48 8.83
N GLY A 116 12.15 -23.71 8.79
CA GLY A 116 11.45 -24.86 8.21
C GLY A 116 11.49 -24.90 6.67
N ASP A 117 12.47 -24.24 6.06
CA ASP A 117 12.59 -24.15 4.60
C ASP A 117 13.64 -25.15 4.07
N GLU A 118 13.36 -25.76 2.92
CA GLU A 118 14.32 -26.59 2.18
C GLU A 118 14.38 -26.14 0.72
N TYR A 119 15.59 -25.98 0.18
CA TYR A 119 15.76 -25.64 -1.23
C TYR A 119 17.06 -26.23 -1.81
N LEU A 120 17.10 -26.32 -3.14
CA LEU A 120 18.30 -26.67 -3.88
C LEU A 120 18.99 -25.41 -4.36
N ALA A 121 20.31 -25.40 -4.26
CA ALA A 121 21.20 -24.34 -4.73
C ALA A 121 22.17 -24.91 -5.76
N TRP A 122 22.35 -24.19 -6.85
CA TRP A 122 23.19 -24.61 -7.98
C TRP A 122 24.35 -23.66 -8.14
N PHE A 123 25.56 -24.22 -8.11
CA PHE A 123 26.79 -23.47 -8.25
C PHE A 123 27.47 -23.80 -9.57
N ASP A 124 28.07 -22.78 -10.17
CA ASP A 124 28.95 -22.92 -11.32
C ASP A 124 30.26 -23.58 -10.86
N PRO A 125 30.67 -24.72 -11.45
CA PRO A 125 31.86 -25.44 -10.99
C PRO A 125 33.17 -24.65 -11.13
N ASP A 126 33.25 -23.78 -12.15
CA ASP A 126 34.49 -23.07 -12.50
C ASP A 126 34.67 -21.81 -11.66
N SER A 127 33.61 -21.02 -11.49
CA SER A 127 33.63 -19.76 -10.74
C SER A 127 33.22 -19.90 -9.28
N GLY A 128 32.55 -21.01 -8.91
CA GLY A 128 31.98 -21.21 -7.58
C GLY A 128 30.79 -20.30 -7.24
N LEU A 129 30.24 -19.58 -8.22
CA LEU A 129 29.11 -18.66 -8.01
C LEU A 129 27.78 -19.40 -8.02
N LEU A 130 26.83 -18.96 -7.19
CA LEU A 130 25.45 -19.47 -7.24
C LEU A 130 24.78 -18.97 -8.52
N VAL A 131 24.36 -19.88 -9.38
CA VAL A 131 23.69 -19.53 -10.65
C VAL A 131 22.19 -19.76 -10.59
N GLY A 132 21.70 -20.39 -9.53
CA GLY A 132 20.28 -20.41 -9.22
C GLY A 132 19.95 -21.17 -7.96
N GLN A 133 18.69 -21.09 -7.58
CA GLN A 133 18.12 -21.81 -6.45
C GLN A 133 16.66 -22.14 -6.72
N GLY A 134 16.11 -23.13 -6.01
CA GLY A 134 14.68 -23.38 -6.07
C GLY A 134 14.13 -24.35 -5.04
N GLU A 135 12.84 -24.19 -4.81
CA GLU A 135 12.00 -24.97 -3.90
C GLU A 135 10.78 -25.46 -4.69
N GLY A 136 10.62 -26.79 -4.80
CA GLY A 136 9.53 -27.38 -5.56
C GLY A 136 9.53 -26.91 -7.03
N ARG A 137 8.50 -26.12 -7.42
CA ARG A 137 8.35 -25.53 -8.77
C ARG A 137 8.84 -24.07 -8.87
N ARG A 138 9.30 -23.48 -7.76
CA ARG A 138 9.77 -22.09 -7.72
C ARG A 138 11.27 -22.09 -7.94
N HIS A 139 11.71 -21.53 -9.05
CA HIS A 139 13.12 -21.48 -9.42
C HIS A 139 13.53 -20.06 -9.80
N VAL A 140 14.70 -19.67 -9.32
CA VAL A 140 15.33 -18.38 -9.59
C VAL A 140 16.69 -18.66 -10.21
N SER A 141 17.05 -17.92 -11.25
CA SER A 141 18.36 -17.98 -11.88
C SER A 141 19.08 -16.65 -11.76
N TYR A 142 20.36 -16.68 -11.39
CA TYR A 142 21.25 -15.53 -11.34
C TYR A 142 22.07 -15.51 -12.63
N LEU A 143 21.70 -14.61 -13.55
CA LEU A 143 22.20 -14.59 -14.92
C LEU A 143 23.45 -13.74 -15.08
N GLU A 144 23.59 -12.69 -14.26
CA GLU A 144 24.72 -11.77 -14.31
C GLU A 144 25.06 -11.29 -12.90
N TYR A 145 26.35 -11.14 -12.64
CA TYR A 145 26.90 -10.60 -11.40
C TYR A 145 27.61 -9.27 -11.65
N GLN A 146 27.62 -8.40 -10.64
CA GLN A 146 28.38 -7.16 -10.62
C GLN A 146 29.25 -7.08 -9.38
N LYS A 147 30.34 -6.30 -9.45
CA LYS A 147 31.25 -6.08 -8.33
C LYS A 147 30.92 -4.75 -7.66
N VAL A 148 30.47 -4.78 -6.41
CA VAL A 148 30.14 -3.60 -5.58
C VAL A 148 30.99 -3.65 -4.31
N ALA A 149 31.77 -2.61 -4.03
CA ALA A 149 32.70 -2.57 -2.90
C ALA A 149 33.66 -3.79 -2.80
N GLY A 150 33.93 -4.45 -3.93
CA GLY A 150 34.76 -5.65 -3.99
C GLY A 150 34.04 -6.98 -3.76
N VAL A 151 32.72 -6.95 -3.55
CA VAL A 151 31.84 -8.11 -3.40
C VAL A 151 31.12 -8.38 -4.72
N LEU A 152 31.02 -9.64 -5.14
CA LEU A 152 30.17 -10.04 -6.27
C LEU A 152 28.73 -10.22 -5.78
N VAL A 153 27.82 -9.45 -6.37
CA VAL A 153 26.38 -9.50 -6.07
C VAL A 153 25.59 -9.71 -7.35
N PRO A 154 24.41 -10.37 -7.30
CA PRO A 154 23.56 -10.51 -8.47
C PRO A 154 23.15 -9.15 -9.05
N ARG A 155 23.21 -9.05 -10.38
CA ARG A 155 22.73 -7.90 -11.16
C ARG A 155 21.51 -8.25 -11.98
N LEU A 156 21.50 -9.43 -12.62
CA LEU A 156 20.41 -9.86 -13.48
C LEU A 156 19.83 -11.17 -12.98
N ILE A 157 18.51 -11.18 -12.76
CA ILE A 157 17.79 -12.32 -12.20
C ILE A 157 16.70 -12.73 -13.18
N GLY A 158 16.58 -14.03 -13.40
CA GLY A 158 15.65 -14.62 -14.35
C GLY A 158 14.91 -15.83 -13.83
N SER A 159 14.03 -16.35 -14.68
CA SER A 159 13.34 -17.61 -14.44
C SER A 159 14.23 -18.82 -14.73
N GLU A 160 13.70 -20.01 -14.43
CA GLU A 160 14.30 -21.30 -14.80
C GLU A 160 14.47 -21.52 -16.32
N ALA A 161 13.91 -20.68 -17.17
CA ALA A 161 14.15 -20.72 -18.62
C ALA A 161 15.29 -19.78 -19.06
N GLY A 162 15.93 -19.07 -18.12
CA GLY A 162 16.95 -18.05 -18.42
C GLY A 162 16.35 -16.74 -18.91
N ILE A 163 15.04 -16.57 -18.78
CA ILE A 163 14.35 -15.34 -19.20
C ILE A 163 14.57 -14.27 -18.12
N PRO A 164 15.17 -13.12 -18.43
CA PRO A 164 15.33 -12.03 -17.48
C PRO A 164 13.98 -11.57 -16.91
N ARG A 165 13.94 -11.33 -15.61
CA ARG A 165 12.77 -10.86 -14.87
C ARG A 165 13.05 -9.56 -14.14
N GLU A 166 14.19 -9.53 -13.46
CA GLU A 166 14.58 -8.42 -12.61
C GLU A 166 16.03 -8.04 -12.87
N ARG A 167 16.29 -6.74 -12.74
CA ARG A 167 17.64 -6.21 -12.70
C ARG A 167 17.81 -5.43 -11.41
N TRP A 168 18.88 -5.73 -10.69
CA TRP A 168 19.17 -5.17 -9.38
C TRP A 168 20.31 -4.16 -9.47
N THR A 169 20.07 -2.98 -8.90
CA THR A 169 21.10 -1.98 -8.60
C THR A 169 21.35 -2.04 -7.11
N VAL A 170 22.55 -2.47 -6.72
CA VAL A 170 22.93 -2.76 -5.32
C VAL A 170 23.92 -1.72 -4.83
N SER A 171 23.65 -1.18 -3.65
CA SER A 171 24.58 -0.32 -2.90
C SER A 171 24.85 -0.93 -1.53
N ILE A 172 26.09 -0.86 -1.06
CA ILE A 172 26.57 -1.46 0.19
C ILE A 172 27.21 -0.37 1.06
N ASP A 173 27.12 -0.52 2.38
CA ASP A 173 27.77 0.32 3.40
C ASP A 173 27.49 1.82 3.21
N GLN A 174 26.23 2.15 2.98
CA GLN A 174 25.74 3.52 2.79
C GLN A 174 25.49 4.26 4.10
N GLY A 175 25.63 3.59 5.25
CA GLY A 175 25.33 4.19 6.56
C GLY A 175 23.83 4.36 6.77
N LEU A 176 23.03 3.34 6.43
CA LEU A 176 21.57 3.40 6.56
C LEU A 176 21.17 3.67 8.02
N SER A 177 20.36 4.71 8.29
CA SER A 177 19.89 5.03 9.64
C SER A 177 19.02 3.90 10.23
N ALA A 178 19.03 3.73 11.56
CA ALA A 178 18.19 2.76 12.24
C ALA A 178 16.70 3.13 12.11
N ASP A 179 16.40 4.43 12.06
CA ASP A 179 15.04 4.97 11.92
C ASP A 179 14.37 4.54 10.60
N LEU A 180 15.16 4.15 9.58
CA LEU A 180 14.64 3.65 8.32
C LEU A 180 13.80 2.37 8.49
N PHE A 181 14.12 1.58 9.51
CA PHE A 181 13.53 0.28 9.82
C PHE A 181 12.45 0.34 10.91
N ALA A 182 12.36 1.47 11.62
CA ALA A 182 11.29 1.71 12.57
C ALA A 182 9.94 1.81 11.86
N VAL A 183 8.86 1.59 12.60
CA VAL A 183 7.50 1.81 12.08
C VAL A 183 7.39 3.28 11.65
N PRO A 184 7.07 3.56 10.38
CA PRO A 184 6.85 4.93 9.96
C PRO A 184 5.73 5.57 10.77
N PRO A 185 5.83 6.85 11.14
CA PRO A 185 4.75 7.53 11.83
C PRO A 185 3.48 7.48 10.98
N GLU A 186 2.34 7.40 11.65
CA GLU A 186 1.07 7.51 10.95
C GLU A 186 0.98 8.84 10.21
N ARG A 187 0.39 8.83 9.03
CA ARG A 187 0.11 10.07 8.30
C ARG A 187 -0.81 10.95 9.16
N SER A 188 -0.37 12.17 9.41
CA SER A 188 -1.11 13.22 10.11
C SER A 188 -1.45 14.36 9.16
N TRP A 189 -2.41 15.19 9.56
CA TRP A 189 -2.76 16.43 8.87
C TRP A 189 -2.76 17.57 9.88
N GLU A 190 -2.24 18.73 9.46
CA GLU A 190 -2.18 19.91 10.30
C GLU A 190 -3.59 20.33 10.78
N PRO A 191 -3.84 20.35 12.11
CA PRO A 191 -5.16 20.66 12.65
C PRO A 191 -5.70 22.02 12.18
N GLU A 192 -4.85 23.04 12.11
CA GLU A 192 -5.22 24.38 11.66
C GLU A 192 -5.71 24.40 10.21
N HIS A 193 -5.07 23.64 9.32
CA HIS A 193 -5.47 23.53 7.93
C HIS A 193 -6.80 22.79 7.82
N MET A 194 -6.94 21.65 8.50
CA MET A 194 -8.19 20.87 8.44
C MET A 194 -9.37 21.65 9.05
N SER A 195 -9.12 22.36 10.15
CA SER A 195 -10.10 23.27 10.77
C SER A 195 -10.48 24.41 9.81
N ARG A 196 -9.53 24.98 9.06
CA ARG A 196 -9.81 26.01 8.05
C ARG A 196 -10.75 25.51 6.96
N ILE A 197 -10.53 24.30 6.42
CA ILE A 197 -11.41 23.70 5.39
C ILE A 197 -12.85 23.62 5.88
N VAL A 198 -13.04 23.20 7.13
CA VAL A 198 -14.38 23.12 7.74
C VAL A 198 -14.94 24.53 7.97
N ASN A 199 -14.16 25.43 8.54
CA ASN A 199 -14.67 26.71 9.03
C ASN A 199 -14.82 27.77 7.93
N GLU A 200 -14.13 27.63 6.80
CA GLU A 200 -14.19 28.54 5.65
C GLU A 200 -15.63 28.76 5.14
N HIS A 201 -16.47 27.74 5.25
CA HIS A 201 -17.87 27.79 4.79
C HIS A 201 -18.89 27.91 5.93
N VAL A 202 -18.44 27.88 7.20
CA VAL A 202 -19.30 27.80 8.40
C VAL A 202 -19.39 29.14 9.15
N ALA A 203 -18.67 30.18 8.71
CA ALA A 203 -18.49 31.48 9.38
C ALA A 203 -19.76 32.28 9.78
N ARG A 204 -20.97 31.76 9.56
CA ARG A 204 -22.25 32.39 9.94
C ARG A 204 -23.14 31.53 10.84
N VAL A 205 -22.59 30.47 11.43
CA VAL A 205 -23.35 29.52 12.27
C VAL A 205 -22.92 29.67 13.73
N SER A 206 -23.90 29.77 14.63
CA SER A 206 -23.68 29.92 16.08
C SER A 206 -23.16 28.65 16.75
N GLU A 207 -23.28 27.49 16.10
CA GLU A 207 -22.92 26.19 16.64
C GLU A 207 -21.70 25.61 15.91
N PRO A 208 -20.69 25.09 16.65
CA PRO A 208 -19.54 24.43 16.06
C PRO A 208 -19.95 23.13 15.35
N VAL A 209 -19.32 22.83 14.23
CA VAL A 209 -19.55 21.57 13.50
C VAL A 209 -19.15 20.39 14.40
N ARG A 210 -20.11 19.53 14.72
CA ARG A 210 -19.89 18.28 15.44
C ARG A 210 -20.70 17.17 14.82
N VAL A 211 -20.02 16.16 14.27
CA VAL A 211 -20.66 15.05 13.57
C VAL A 211 -20.12 13.70 14.02
N ARG A 212 -21.00 12.72 14.11
CA ARG A 212 -20.64 11.31 14.21
C ARG A 212 -20.39 10.76 12.82
N TRP A 213 -19.19 10.23 12.60
CA TRP A 213 -18.89 9.53 11.36
C TRP A 213 -19.52 8.13 11.38
N LYS A 214 -20.38 7.84 10.40
CA LYS A 214 -21.08 6.55 10.32
C LYS A 214 -20.27 5.52 9.54
N ALA A 215 -19.99 5.78 8.26
CA ALA A 215 -19.20 4.90 7.39
C ALA A 215 -18.93 5.55 6.02
N PHE A 216 -17.91 5.00 5.35
CA PHE A 216 -17.70 5.04 3.91
C PHE A 216 -17.92 3.66 3.29
N TYR A 217 -18.82 3.54 2.31
CA TYR A 217 -19.12 2.28 1.63
C TYR A 217 -19.46 2.50 0.14
N GLN A 218 -19.69 1.42 -0.61
CA GLN A 218 -20.25 1.50 -1.97
C GLN A 218 -21.70 1.03 -1.95
N ALA A 219 -22.60 1.83 -2.50
CA ALA A 219 -24.00 1.44 -2.62
C ALA A 219 -24.13 0.20 -3.54
N PRO A 220 -25.02 -0.75 -3.22
CA PRO A 220 -25.35 -1.84 -4.12
C PRO A 220 -25.82 -1.28 -5.47
N GLN A 221 -25.14 -1.65 -6.55
CA GLN A 221 -25.52 -1.21 -7.88
C GLN A 221 -26.49 -2.22 -8.50
N PRO A 222 -27.69 -1.80 -8.98
CA PRO A 222 -28.44 -2.63 -9.89
C PRO A 222 -27.64 -2.78 -11.19
N MET A 223 -27.27 -4.02 -11.54
CA MET A 223 -26.62 -4.31 -12.83
C MET A 223 -27.65 -4.11 -13.95
N ALA A 224 -27.84 -2.87 -14.42
CA ALA A 224 -28.59 -2.65 -15.65
C ALA A 224 -27.71 -3.02 -16.85
N PRO A 225 -28.22 -3.79 -17.83
CA PRO A 225 -27.45 -4.40 -18.91
C PRO A 225 -26.67 -3.40 -19.79
N ASP A 226 -27.09 -2.14 -19.83
CA ASP A 226 -26.51 -1.09 -20.69
C ASP A 226 -25.60 -0.11 -19.93
N THR A 227 -25.30 -0.38 -18.65
CA THR A 227 -24.45 0.51 -17.85
C THR A 227 -22.97 0.16 -18.11
N PRO A 228 -22.09 1.15 -18.43
CA PRO A 228 -20.66 0.87 -18.55
C PRO A 228 -20.17 0.16 -17.30
N ASN A 229 -19.50 -0.99 -17.47
CA ASN A 229 -19.14 -1.95 -16.41
C ASN A 229 -19.02 -1.28 -15.04
N ALA A 230 -20.08 -1.40 -14.23
CA ALA A 230 -20.05 -1.01 -12.84
C ALA A 230 -18.98 -1.87 -12.16
N ILE A 231 -17.88 -1.25 -11.77
CA ILE A 231 -16.81 -1.94 -11.07
C ILE A 231 -17.09 -1.78 -9.57
N LEU A 232 -16.96 -2.86 -8.81
CA LEU A 232 -16.88 -2.73 -7.36
C LEU A 232 -15.52 -2.13 -7.01
N ALA A 233 -15.52 -0.99 -6.33
CA ALA A 233 -14.35 -0.52 -5.62
C ALA A 233 -13.88 -1.66 -4.70
N THR A 234 -12.57 -1.88 -4.64
CA THR A 234 -12.06 -2.95 -3.80
C THR A 234 -12.28 -2.59 -2.33
N ALA A 235 -12.45 -3.58 -1.46
CA ALA A 235 -12.61 -3.33 -0.01
C ALA A 235 -11.48 -2.45 0.54
N GLU A 236 -10.27 -2.55 -0.02
CA GLU A 236 -9.14 -1.71 0.41
C GLU A 236 -9.29 -0.23 0.02
N THR A 237 -10.01 0.06 -1.07
CA THR A 237 -10.32 1.44 -1.47
C THR A 237 -11.25 2.08 -0.45
N THR A 238 -12.32 1.38 -0.06
CA THR A 238 -13.26 1.87 0.94
C THR A 238 -12.62 2.01 2.31
N ASP A 239 -11.80 1.03 2.74
CA ASP A 239 -11.03 1.11 3.99
C ASP A 239 -10.11 2.33 4.06
N LEU A 240 -9.42 2.65 2.96
CA LEU A 240 -8.46 3.74 2.93
C LEU A 240 -9.16 5.10 3.06
N VAL A 241 -10.23 5.29 2.29
CA VAL A 241 -11.04 6.51 2.32
C VAL A 241 -11.73 6.67 3.67
N GLU A 242 -12.25 5.58 4.24
CA GLU A 242 -12.79 5.51 5.59
C GLU A 242 -11.76 5.98 6.64
N ALA A 243 -10.57 5.38 6.64
CA ALA A 243 -9.52 5.69 7.60
C ALA A 243 -9.06 7.16 7.50
N TYR A 244 -8.85 7.65 6.27
CA TYR A 244 -8.42 9.03 6.04
C TYR A 244 -9.53 10.04 6.42
N THR A 245 -10.79 9.72 6.15
CA THR A 245 -11.91 10.64 6.42
C THR A 245 -12.06 10.81 7.92
N ARG A 246 -12.06 9.69 8.67
CA ARG A 246 -12.13 9.71 10.12
C ARG A 246 -11.01 10.54 10.74
N ARG A 247 -9.76 10.29 10.34
CA ARG A 247 -8.59 11.02 10.86
C ARG A 247 -8.63 12.51 10.51
N LYS A 248 -9.05 12.89 9.31
CA LYS A 248 -9.22 14.31 8.96
C LYS A 248 -10.32 14.99 9.77
N LEU A 249 -11.44 14.32 10.03
CA LEU A 249 -12.49 14.84 10.90
C LEU A 249 -11.99 15.00 12.35
N GLU A 250 -11.16 14.07 12.84
CA GLU A 250 -10.48 14.17 14.14
C GLU A 250 -9.52 15.36 14.17
N SER A 251 -8.63 15.47 13.18
CA SER A 251 -7.68 16.59 13.06
C SER A 251 -8.37 17.95 12.93
N ALA A 252 -9.52 18.01 12.26
CA ALA A 252 -10.33 19.23 12.17
C ALA A 252 -11.06 19.59 13.48
N GLY A 253 -11.09 18.69 14.47
CA GLY A 253 -11.81 18.86 15.73
C GLY A 253 -13.34 18.75 15.61
N VAL A 254 -13.84 18.11 14.54
CA VAL A 254 -15.28 18.01 14.26
C VAL A 254 -15.86 16.62 14.48
N LEU A 255 -15.01 15.59 14.56
CA LEU A 255 -15.47 14.24 14.86
C LEU A 255 -15.95 14.18 16.31
N ALA A 256 -17.23 13.89 16.51
CA ALA A 256 -17.85 13.76 17.81
C ALA A 256 -18.04 12.28 18.18
N ARG A 257 -17.83 11.95 19.46
CA ARG A 257 -18.20 10.64 20.02
C ARG A 257 -19.71 10.49 20.19
N GLU A 258 -20.36 11.58 20.61
CA GLU A 258 -21.78 11.66 20.90
C GLU A 258 -22.37 12.92 20.24
N GLY A 259 -23.66 12.87 19.92
CA GLY A 259 -24.37 13.98 19.28
C GLY A 259 -25.37 13.47 18.24
N PRO A 260 -26.36 14.30 17.89
CA PRO A 260 -27.46 13.87 17.03
C PRO A 260 -27.10 13.92 15.55
N TRP A 261 -26.03 14.61 15.16
CA TRP A 261 -25.66 14.77 13.76
C TRP A 261 -24.76 13.64 13.28
N HIS A 262 -25.12 13.03 12.16
CA HIS A 262 -24.40 11.95 11.51
C HIS A 262 -23.92 12.37 10.13
N LEU A 263 -22.66 12.04 9.83
CA LEU A 263 -22.07 12.15 8.50
C LEU A 263 -21.84 10.75 7.95
N GLU A 264 -22.35 10.49 6.75
CA GLU A 264 -22.04 9.31 5.96
C GLU A 264 -21.61 9.74 4.55
N ALA A 265 -20.74 8.97 3.92
CA ALA A 265 -20.46 9.14 2.50
C ALA A 265 -20.40 7.78 1.82
N TYR A 266 -20.80 7.69 0.56
CA TYR A 266 -20.72 6.43 -0.16
C TYR A 266 -20.48 6.64 -1.64
N ILE A 267 -19.88 5.64 -2.26
CA ILE A 267 -19.75 5.55 -3.71
C ILE A 267 -21.11 5.16 -4.26
N ASP A 268 -21.78 6.10 -4.92
CA ASP A 268 -23.03 5.83 -5.65
C ASP A 268 -22.70 5.10 -6.95
N ARG A 269 -21.68 5.57 -7.69
CA ARG A 269 -21.25 4.98 -8.95
C ARG A 269 -19.74 4.89 -9.07
N TYR A 270 -19.25 3.76 -9.59
CA TYR A 270 -17.84 3.59 -9.95
C TYR A 270 -17.73 2.81 -11.25
N TYR A 271 -17.12 3.43 -12.26
CA TYR A 271 -17.04 2.85 -13.58
C TYR A 271 -15.73 3.17 -14.27
N GLN A 272 -15.36 2.29 -15.21
CA GLN A 272 -14.19 2.42 -16.06
C GLN A 272 -14.67 2.39 -17.51
N THR A 273 -14.26 3.36 -18.31
CA THR A 273 -14.56 3.31 -19.74
C THR A 273 -13.73 2.24 -20.44
N ILE A 274 -14.41 1.50 -21.32
CA ILE A 274 -13.81 0.58 -22.29
C ILE A 274 -13.76 1.35 -23.62
N PRO A 275 -12.64 1.35 -24.38
CA PRO A 275 -12.53 2.16 -25.60
C PRO A 275 -13.46 1.64 -26.71
N PRO A 276 -13.82 2.45 -27.75
CA PRO A 276 -13.24 3.75 -28.15
C PRO A 276 -14.15 4.99 -28.02
N PRO A 277 -13.59 6.23 -27.99
CA PRO A 277 -12.19 6.60 -28.27
C PRO A 277 -11.38 7.07 -27.03
N SER A 278 -10.07 6.74 -27.01
CA SER A 278 -9.06 6.92 -25.95
C SER A 278 -8.95 8.30 -25.28
N PRO A 279 -8.33 8.39 -24.06
CA PRO A 279 -7.85 7.31 -23.20
C PRO A 279 -8.91 6.79 -22.20
N PRO A 280 -8.80 5.52 -21.74
CA PRO A 280 -9.72 4.98 -20.74
C PRO A 280 -9.58 5.75 -19.43
N TRP A 281 -10.71 6.11 -18.86
CA TRP A 281 -10.81 6.86 -17.62
C TRP A 281 -11.65 6.09 -16.62
N ARG A 282 -11.34 6.32 -15.34
CA ARG A 282 -12.19 5.94 -14.23
C ARG A 282 -13.01 7.15 -13.81
N GLN A 283 -14.24 6.89 -13.40
CA GLN A 283 -15.05 7.86 -12.71
C GLN A 283 -15.64 7.25 -11.46
N VAL A 284 -15.64 8.06 -10.41
CA VAL A 284 -16.42 7.81 -9.21
C VAL A 284 -17.41 8.95 -9.02
N GLU A 285 -18.62 8.60 -8.58
CA GLU A 285 -19.61 9.50 -8.02
C GLU A 285 -19.77 9.16 -6.55
N ILE A 286 -19.47 10.14 -5.69
CA ILE A 286 -19.56 10.01 -4.23
C ILE A 286 -20.68 10.92 -3.75
N VAL A 287 -21.53 10.37 -2.90
CA VAL A 287 -22.60 11.09 -2.21
C VAL A 287 -22.19 11.26 -0.75
N VAL A 288 -22.36 12.47 -0.23
CA VAL A 288 -22.14 12.83 1.17
C VAL A 288 -23.49 13.21 1.76
N ILE A 289 -23.83 12.65 2.92
CA ILE A 289 -25.10 12.90 3.60
C ILE A 289 -24.81 13.33 5.03
N LEU A 290 -25.46 14.42 5.40
CA LEU A 290 -25.54 14.90 6.78
C LEU A 290 -26.99 14.77 7.23
N TRP A 291 -27.23 14.10 8.36
CA TRP A 291 -28.59 13.93 8.88
C TRP A 291 -28.62 13.96 10.40
N LYS A 292 -29.78 14.31 10.96
CA LYS A 292 -29.99 14.34 12.41
C LYS A 292 -30.77 13.11 12.88
N GLU A 293 -30.27 12.44 13.91
CA GLU A 293 -30.93 11.31 14.55
C GLU A 293 -32.33 11.69 15.04
N GLY A 294 -33.33 10.86 14.71
CA GLY A 294 -34.73 11.11 15.06
C GLY A 294 -35.45 12.17 14.19
N ASP A 295 -34.79 12.75 13.19
CA ASP A 295 -35.40 13.73 12.29
C ASP A 295 -35.12 13.42 10.82
N THR A 296 -36.08 12.78 10.16
CA THR A 296 -36.00 12.41 8.74
C THR A 296 -36.07 13.62 7.79
N GLN A 297 -36.51 14.79 8.27
CA GLN A 297 -36.59 16.01 7.47
C GLN A 297 -35.30 16.84 7.55
N ALA A 298 -34.54 16.72 8.63
CA ALA A 298 -33.20 17.30 8.76
C ALA A 298 -32.14 16.42 8.06
N ARG A 299 -32.30 16.23 6.75
CA ARG A 299 -31.35 15.49 5.89
C ARG A 299 -30.86 16.37 4.76
N TRP A 300 -29.56 16.60 4.74
CA TRP A 300 -28.85 17.24 3.64
C TRP A 300 -28.01 16.21 2.90
N SER A 301 -27.93 16.34 1.59
CA SER A 301 -27.07 15.50 0.77
C SER A 301 -26.47 16.29 -0.38
N ASP A 302 -25.24 15.95 -0.74
CA ASP A 302 -24.56 16.52 -1.89
C ASP A 302 -23.72 15.45 -2.59
N ARG A 303 -23.40 15.69 -3.85
CA ARG A 303 -22.69 14.76 -4.71
C ARG A 303 -21.48 15.41 -5.35
N PHE A 304 -20.42 14.63 -5.54
CA PHE A 304 -19.29 15.05 -6.33
C PHE A 304 -18.76 13.93 -7.21
N VAL A 305 -18.24 14.34 -8.36
CA VAL A 305 -17.72 13.44 -9.38
C VAL A 305 -16.22 13.66 -9.52
N ARG A 306 -15.46 12.58 -9.55
CA ARG A 306 -14.03 12.62 -9.90
C ARG A 306 -13.77 11.73 -11.10
N ARG A 307 -12.95 12.22 -12.01
CA ARG A 307 -12.50 11.51 -13.23
C ARG A 307 -10.98 11.51 -13.27
N TRP A 308 -10.38 10.38 -13.60
CA TRP A 308 -8.93 10.26 -13.74
C TRP A 308 -8.57 9.21 -14.80
N PRO A 309 -7.42 9.34 -15.46
CA PRO A 309 -6.97 8.35 -16.43
C PRO A 309 -6.72 6.99 -15.75
N VAL A 310 -7.05 5.91 -16.44
CA VAL A 310 -6.67 4.56 -16.01
C VAL A 310 -5.15 4.44 -16.11
N THR A 311 -4.49 4.23 -14.98
CA THR A 311 -3.06 3.96 -14.92
C THR A 311 -2.79 2.49 -14.54
N ARG A 312 -1.53 2.05 -14.61
CA ARG A 312 -1.11 0.74 -14.08
C ARG A 312 -1.19 0.65 -12.55
N ARG A 313 -1.50 1.76 -11.86
CA ARG A 313 -1.68 1.81 -10.40
C ARG A 313 -3.06 1.27 -9.99
N PRO A 314 -3.23 0.89 -8.71
CA PRO A 314 -4.56 0.69 -8.10
C PRO A 314 -5.61 1.73 -8.52
N ALA A 315 -6.89 1.34 -8.41
CA ALA A 315 -8.07 2.20 -8.60
C ALA A 315 -7.92 3.55 -7.91
N VAL A 316 -7.57 3.50 -6.62
CA VAL A 316 -7.43 4.62 -5.70
C VAL A 316 -6.13 4.38 -4.92
N ASP A 317 -5.23 5.37 -4.93
CA ASP A 317 -4.03 5.42 -4.10
C ASP A 317 -4.20 6.44 -2.97
N ASP A 318 -3.14 6.68 -2.21
CA ASP A 318 -3.12 7.60 -1.08
C ASP A 318 -3.40 9.05 -1.49
N VAL A 319 -2.91 9.49 -2.65
CA VAL A 319 -3.17 10.84 -3.18
C VAL A 319 -4.65 10.99 -3.52
N MET A 320 -5.23 9.98 -4.16
CA MET A 320 -6.65 9.99 -4.47
C MET A 320 -7.54 9.94 -3.24
N ALA A 321 -7.25 9.06 -2.27
CA ALA A 321 -7.99 9.00 -1.03
C ALA A 321 -7.88 10.34 -0.26
N ASP A 322 -6.69 10.93 -0.18
CA ASP A 322 -6.49 12.25 0.42
C ASP A 322 -7.35 13.32 -0.26
N ALA A 323 -7.40 13.35 -1.59
CA ALA A 323 -8.25 14.27 -2.33
C ALA A 323 -9.75 14.05 -2.11
N TRP A 324 -10.21 12.78 -2.04
CA TRP A 324 -11.61 12.46 -1.80
C TRP A 324 -12.05 12.85 -0.40
N THR A 325 -11.22 12.54 0.60
CA THR A 325 -11.48 12.87 2.00
C THR A 325 -11.49 14.38 2.25
N SER A 326 -10.60 15.14 1.59
CA SER A 326 -10.67 16.61 1.61
C SER A 326 -11.96 17.14 1.01
N GLU A 327 -12.42 16.58 -0.12
CA GLU A 327 -13.69 16.99 -0.74
C GLU A 327 -14.89 16.66 0.17
N ILE A 328 -14.89 15.51 0.85
CA ILE A 328 -15.93 15.16 1.85
C ILE A 328 -15.98 16.21 2.97
N LEU A 329 -14.84 16.64 3.51
CA LEU A 329 -14.78 17.70 4.53
C LEU A 329 -15.32 19.03 3.99
N THR A 330 -14.96 19.42 2.77
CA THR A 330 -15.49 20.63 2.13
C THR A 330 -17.01 20.55 1.94
N ARG A 331 -17.56 19.38 1.58
CA ARG A 331 -19.01 19.19 1.45
C ARG A 331 -19.70 19.23 2.81
N LEU A 332 -19.13 18.62 3.85
CA LEU A 332 -19.61 18.78 5.23
C LEU A 332 -19.71 20.28 5.61
N ALA A 333 -18.65 21.04 5.35
CA ALA A 333 -18.58 22.47 5.66
C ALA A 333 -19.71 23.28 4.99
N ARG A 334 -20.00 22.98 3.72
CA ARG A 334 -21.06 23.63 2.94
C ARG A 334 -22.46 23.17 3.33
N GLY A 335 -22.61 21.90 3.69
CA GLY A 335 -23.88 21.29 4.07
C GLY A 335 -24.34 21.65 5.46
N TRP A 336 -23.41 21.91 6.38
CA TRP A 336 -23.70 22.18 7.79
C TRP A 336 -24.69 23.34 8.00
N PRO A 337 -24.50 24.55 7.43
CA PRO A 337 -25.47 25.63 7.58
C PRO A 337 -26.83 25.31 6.97
N GLN A 338 -26.88 24.47 5.93
CA GLN A 338 -28.13 24.10 5.25
C GLN A 338 -28.90 23.08 6.08
N ALA A 339 -28.22 22.10 6.66
CA ALA A 339 -28.82 21.10 7.52
C ALA A 339 -29.44 21.72 8.79
N LEU A 340 -28.77 22.70 9.40
CA LEU A 340 -29.33 23.44 10.54
C LEU A 340 -30.58 24.24 10.18
N LYS A 341 -30.64 24.83 8.98
CA LYS A 341 -31.86 25.52 8.50
C LYS A 341 -33.02 24.55 8.34
N LEU A 342 -32.78 23.36 7.77
CA LEU A 342 -33.81 22.33 7.61
C LEU A 342 -34.39 21.91 8.96
N GLN A 343 -33.56 21.78 10.00
CA GLN A 343 -34.02 21.53 11.36
C GLN A 343 -34.94 22.65 11.88
N SER A 344 -34.53 23.91 11.76
CA SER A 344 -35.34 25.04 12.27
C SER A 344 -36.71 25.15 11.57
N GLY A 345 -36.79 24.78 10.29
CA GLY A 345 -38.06 24.67 9.56
C GLY A 345 -38.95 23.52 10.07
N ALA A 346 -38.36 22.36 10.35
CA ALA A 346 -39.08 21.21 10.91
C ALA A 346 -39.61 21.50 12.32
N ASP A 347 -38.80 22.10 13.20
CA ASP A 347 -39.19 22.43 14.58
C ASP A 347 -40.34 23.48 14.61
N SER A 348 -40.28 24.49 13.71
CA SER A 348 -41.35 25.50 13.61
C SER A 348 -42.69 24.93 13.12
N SER A 349 -42.69 23.97 12.20
CA SER A 349 -43.92 23.30 11.72
C SER A 349 -44.54 22.31 12.73
N ARG A 350 -43.73 21.74 13.62
CA ARG A 350 -44.22 20.92 14.75
C ARG A 350 -44.82 21.77 15.86
N SER A 351 -44.29 22.98 16.10
CA SER A 351 -44.84 23.90 17.12
C SER A 351 -46.17 24.53 16.73
N SER A 352 -46.44 24.73 15.43
CA SER A 352 -47.70 25.30 14.95
C SER A 352 -48.85 24.28 14.88
N SER A 353 -48.55 22.98 14.93
CA SER A 353 -49.55 21.90 14.94
C SER A 353 -49.99 21.47 16.35
N SER A 354 -49.37 22.00 17.41
CA SER A 354 -49.80 21.76 18.81
C SER A 354 -50.69 22.87 19.39
N SER A 355 -50.93 23.98 18.68
CA SER A 355 -51.75 25.11 19.17
C SER A 355 -53.21 25.09 18.69
N SER A 356 -53.70 23.93 18.25
CA SER A 356 -55.12 23.71 17.93
C SER A 356 -55.68 22.52 18.71
N ARG A 357 -55.79 22.68 20.03
CA ARG A 357 -56.77 21.96 20.86
C ARG A 357 -57.32 22.86 21.93
#